data_AF-A0A821NDA4-F1
#
_entry.id   AF-A0A821NDA4-F1
#
_cell.length_a   1.000
_cell.length_b   1.000
_cell.length_c   1.000
_cell.angle_alpha   90.00
_cell.angle_beta   90.00
_cell.angle_gamma   90.00
#
_symmetry.space_group_name_H-M   'P 1'
#
loop_
_entity.id
_entity.type
_entity.pdbx_description
1 polymer ?
#
loop_
_entity_poly.entity_id
_entity_poly.type
_entity_poly.pdbx_seq_one_letter_code
_entity_poly.pdbx_strand_id
1 'polypeptide(L)'
;TRFYGAYAMLNVFSSIFDELVQILDSKLLTTYSRINDDFLLDICRFLLLFDTVIKALSDDRRPTLHRVLPFKQYLINNCEIDNDDNEDLKQVKCFLGKRLDEKWELTDEHLIAAVLHPNNKHL
;
A
#
# COMPACT_ATOMS: atom_id res chain seq x y z
N THR A 1 -7.81 12.29 0.52
CA THR A 1 -7.00 12.30 1.76
C THR A 1 -7.59 11.54 2.94
N ARG A 2 -8.93 11.39 3.12
CA ARG A 2 -9.51 10.74 4.33
C ARG A 2 -9.04 9.30 4.61
N PHE A 3 -8.67 8.52 3.60
CA PHE A 3 -8.40 7.07 3.74
C PHE A 3 -6.93 6.65 3.61
N TYR A 4 -6.02 7.54 3.23
CA TYR A 4 -4.58 7.22 3.05
C TYR A 4 -3.67 8.22 3.78
N GLY A 5 -4.18 8.91 4.81
CA GLY A 5 -3.46 9.96 5.53
C GLY A 5 -2.15 9.50 6.15
N ALA A 6 -2.09 8.27 6.68
CA ALA A 6 -0.86 7.70 7.22
C ALA A 6 0.23 7.54 6.15
N TYR A 7 -0.10 6.99 4.98
CA TYR A 7 0.82 6.88 3.86
C TYR A 7 1.26 8.26 3.34
N ALA A 8 0.32 9.19 3.17
CA ALA A 8 0.65 10.55 2.72
C ALA A 8 1.61 11.26 3.69
N MET A 9 1.40 11.09 5.01
CA MET A 9 2.29 11.62 6.03
C MET A 9 3.66 10.97 5.97
N LEU A 10 3.74 9.64 5.91
CA LEU A 10 5.02 8.91 5.84
C LEU A 10 5.81 9.27 4.60
N ASN A 11 5.15 9.40 3.45
CA ASN A 11 5.80 9.75 2.20
C ASN A 11 6.36 11.18 2.22
N VAL A 12 5.63 12.14 2.81
CA VAL A 12 6.15 13.49 3.03
C VAL A 12 7.31 13.46 4.03
N PHE A 13 7.14 12.76 5.15
CA PHE A 13 8.17 12.64 6.19
C PHE A 13 9.47 12.04 5.64
N SER A 14 9.38 11.00 4.82
CA SER A 14 10.52 10.42 4.11
C SER A 14 11.17 11.42 3.14
N SER A 15 10.38 12.21 2.40
CA SER A 15 10.94 13.19 1.46
C SER A 15 11.69 14.35 2.11
N ILE A 16 11.43 14.64 3.38
CA ILE A 16 12.09 15.71 4.14
C ILE A 16 12.99 15.17 5.25
N PHE A 17 13.23 13.86 5.31
CA PHE A 17 13.87 13.19 6.45
C PHE A 17 15.21 13.87 6.78
N ASP A 18 16.14 13.97 5.83
CA ASP A 18 17.45 14.57 6.06
C ASP A 18 17.40 16.05 6.52
N GLU A 19 16.36 16.79 6.12
CA GLU A 19 16.18 18.20 6.49
C GLU A 19 15.67 18.37 7.93
N LEU A 20 14.93 17.39 8.46
CA LEU A 20 14.33 17.46 9.79
C LEU A 20 15.39 17.52 10.89
N VAL A 21 16.56 16.91 10.71
CA VAL A 21 17.64 16.92 11.70
C VAL A 21 18.05 18.35 12.10
N GLN A 22 17.93 19.31 11.18
CA GLN A 22 18.36 20.70 11.41
C GLN A 22 17.38 21.52 12.25
N ILE A 23 16.13 21.07 12.38
CA ILE A 23 15.05 21.83 13.04
C ILE A 23 14.59 21.20 14.36
N LEU A 24 15.05 19.99 14.68
CA LEU A 24 14.65 19.27 15.88
C LEU A 24 15.47 19.71 17.11
N ASP A 25 14.80 19.81 18.26
CA ASP A 25 15.47 19.97 19.54
C ASP A 25 16.15 18.66 19.99
N SER A 26 17.01 18.73 21.03
CA SER A 26 17.80 17.59 21.51
C SER A 26 16.95 16.41 22.01
N LYS A 27 15.74 16.67 22.52
CA LYS A 27 14.82 15.63 23.01
C LYS A 27 14.19 14.88 21.84
N LEU A 28 13.74 15.61 20.82
CA LEU A 28 13.16 15.04 19.62
C LEU A 28 14.20 14.32 18.76
N LEU A 29 15.44 14.83 18.70
CA LEU A 29 16.56 14.21 17.98
C LEU A 29 16.83 12.78 18.47
N THR A 30 16.70 12.54 19.78
CA THR A 30 16.89 11.21 20.38
C THR A 30 15.82 10.21 19.93
N THR A 31 14.59 10.69 19.68
CA THR A 31 13.51 9.83 19.17
C THR A 31 13.67 9.64 17.66
N TYR A 32 14.02 10.72 16.95
CA TYR A 32 14.26 10.74 15.53
C TYR A 32 15.38 9.78 15.11
N SER A 33 16.49 9.75 15.85
CA SER A 33 17.63 8.85 15.57
C SER A 33 17.32 7.36 15.71
N ARG A 34 16.13 7.00 16.23
CA ARG A 34 15.67 5.62 16.34
C ARG A 34 14.86 5.19 15.13
N ILE A 35 14.50 6.13 14.25
CA ILE A 35 13.80 5.83 13.01
C ILE A 35 14.82 5.28 12.03
N ASN A 36 14.54 4.07 11.54
CA ASN A 36 15.32 3.45 10.48
C ASN A 36 14.81 3.98 9.12
N ASP A 37 15.64 4.76 8.43
CA ASP A 37 15.29 5.36 7.15
C ASP A 37 15.10 4.32 6.04
N ASP A 38 15.95 3.29 5.99
CA ASP A 38 15.81 2.20 5.01
C ASP A 38 14.44 1.51 5.16
N PHE A 39 14.04 1.24 6.39
CA PHE A 39 12.72 0.67 6.68
C PHE A 39 11.57 1.62 6.32
N LEU A 40 11.72 2.92 6.57
CA LEU A 40 10.73 3.93 6.20
C LEU A 40 10.53 3.96 4.67
N LEU A 41 11.63 3.91 3.91
CA LEU A 41 11.60 3.85 2.45
C LEU A 41 10.90 2.57 1.95
N ASP A 42 11.21 1.42 2.55
CA ASP A 42 10.60 0.15 2.17
C ASP A 42 9.10 0.12 2.45
N ILE A 43 8.66 0.64 3.60
CA ILE A 43 7.22 0.82 3.89
C ILE A 43 6.58 1.75 2.87
N CYS A 44 7.21 2.88 2.54
CA CYS A 44 6.64 3.84 1.60
C CYS A 44 6.49 3.22 0.20
N ARG A 45 7.49 2.45 -0.26
CA ARG A 45 7.43 1.70 -1.52
C ARG A 45 6.31 0.66 -1.51
N PHE A 46 6.16 -0.07 -0.41
CA PHE A 46 5.10 -1.07 -0.28
C PHE A 46 3.70 -0.43 -0.28
N LEU A 47 3.50 0.64 0.49
CA LEU A 47 2.20 1.33 0.59
C LEU A 47 1.82 2.08 -0.70
N LEU A 48 2.80 2.45 -1.54
CA LEU A 48 2.56 3.03 -2.87
C LEU A 48 1.73 2.10 -3.77
N LEU A 49 1.87 0.77 -3.60
CA LEU A 49 1.08 -0.21 -4.36
C LEU A 49 -0.42 -0.04 -4.10
N PHE A 50 -0.80 0.17 -2.83
CA PHE A 50 -2.19 0.39 -2.42
C PHE A 50 -2.71 1.73 -2.94
N ASP A 51 -1.92 2.79 -2.82
CA ASP A 51 -2.31 4.11 -3.35
C ASP A 51 -2.52 4.06 -4.87
N THR A 52 -1.66 3.34 -5.60
CA THR A 52 -1.79 3.13 -7.05
C THR A 52 -3.10 2.42 -7.40
N VAL A 53 -3.43 1.33 -6.69
CA VAL A 53 -4.69 0.60 -6.88
C VAL A 53 -5.91 1.46 -6.56
N ILE A 54 -5.89 2.18 -5.44
CA ILE A 54 -6.99 3.07 -5.03
C ILE A 54 -7.22 4.12 -6.11
N LYS A 55 -6.17 4.78 -6.60
CA LYS A 55 -6.26 5.76 -7.70
C LYS A 55 -6.82 5.13 -8.98
N ALA A 56 -6.35 3.94 -9.36
CA ALA A 56 -6.81 3.26 -10.56
C ALA A 56 -8.27 2.80 -10.49
N LEU A 57 -8.77 2.45 -9.30
CA LEU A 57 -10.17 2.09 -9.08
C LEU A 57 -11.11 3.30 -8.93
N SER A 58 -10.56 4.44 -8.49
CA SER A 58 -11.28 5.70 -8.33
C SER A 58 -11.41 6.52 -9.62
N ASP A 59 -10.82 6.07 -10.73
CA ASP A 59 -10.96 6.72 -12.04
C ASP A 59 -12.41 6.67 -12.51
N ASP A 60 -13.04 7.83 -12.67
CA ASP A 60 -14.44 8.00 -13.07
C ASP A 60 -14.62 8.10 -14.59
N ARG A 61 -13.52 8.19 -15.34
CA ARG A 61 -13.56 8.39 -16.81
C ARG A 61 -13.79 7.10 -17.57
N ARG A 62 -13.56 5.95 -16.93
CA ARG A 62 -13.69 4.61 -17.53
C ARG A 62 -14.29 3.64 -16.53
N PRO A 63 -15.02 2.60 -16.95
CA PRO A 63 -15.49 1.57 -16.03
C PRO A 63 -14.30 0.92 -15.30
N THR A 64 -14.33 0.83 -13.97
CA THR A 64 -13.25 0.25 -13.16
C THR A 64 -13.64 -1.06 -12.46
N LEU A 65 -14.93 -1.42 -12.44
CA LEU A 65 -15.44 -2.58 -11.70
C LEU A 65 -14.73 -3.90 -12.07
N HIS A 66 -14.45 -4.09 -13.35
CA HIS A 66 -13.73 -5.26 -13.87
C HIS A 66 -12.28 -5.39 -13.36
N ARG A 67 -11.72 -4.32 -12.78
CA ARG A 67 -10.37 -4.28 -12.24
C ARG A 67 -10.30 -4.62 -10.75
N VAL A 68 -11.44 -4.64 -10.05
CA VAL A 68 -11.49 -4.84 -8.60
C VAL A 68 -10.93 -6.21 -8.21
N LEU A 69 -11.38 -7.29 -8.85
CA LEU A 69 -10.84 -8.64 -8.61
C LEU A 69 -9.34 -8.74 -8.96
N PRO A 70 -8.88 -8.37 -10.17
CA PRO A 70 -7.45 -8.37 -10.49
C PRO A 70 -6.58 -7.57 -9.51
N PHE A 71 -7.05 -6.40 -9.06
CA PHE A 71 -6.29 -5.59 -8.12
C PHE A 71 -6.30 -6.12 -6.70
N LYS A 72 -7.41 -6.73 -6.24
CA LYS A 72 -7.40 -7.46 -4.96
C LYS A 72 -6.34 -8.56 -5.00
N GLN A 73 -6.33 -9.38 -6.06
CA GLN A 73 -5.34 -10.45 -6.20
C GLN A 73 -3.91 -9.92 -6.29
N TYR A 74 -3.69 -8.85 -7.06
CA TYR A 74 -2.39 -8.18 -7.17
C TYR A 74 -1.86 -7.75 -5.79
N LEU A 75 -2.69 -7.10 -4.97
CA LEU A 75 -2.28 -6.66 -3.64
C LEU A 75 -2.06 -7.84 -2.68
N ILE A 76 -2.87 -8.91 -2.76
CA ILE A 76 -2.64 -10.14 -1.97
C ILE A 76 -1.28 -10.73 -2.32
N ASN A 77 -0.96 -10.88 -3.61
CA ASN A 77 0.32 -11.44 -4.05
C ASN A 77 1.50 -10.58 -3.58
N ASN A 78 1.37 -9.25 -3.58
CA ASN A 78 2.43 -8.37 -3.07
C ASN A 78 2.54 -8.36 -1.53
N CYS A 79 1.56 -8.91 -0.82
CA CYS A 79 1.64 -9.15 0.62
C CYS A 79 2.33 -10.49 0.95
N GLU A 80 2.68 -11.32 -0.04
CA GLU A 80 3.47 -12.52 0.21
C GLU A 80 4.84 -12.14 0.79
N ILE A 81 5.27 -12.92 1.78
CA ILE A 81 6.51 -12.68 2.50
C ILE A 81 7.69 -13.14 1.64
N ASP A 82 8.62 -12.24 1.40
CA ASP A 82 9.93 -12.57 0.82
C ASP A 82 10.92 -12.86 1.97
N ASN A 83 11.82 -13.81 1.78
CA ASN A 83 12.87 -14.11 2.76
C ASN A 83 13.82 -12.92 2.95
N ASP A 84 14.00 -12.11 1.90
CA ASP A 84 14.88 -10.95 1.88
C ASP A 84 14.22 -9.71 2.52
N ASP A 85 12.92 -9.76 2.85
CA ASP A 85 12.25 -8.66 3.56
C ASP A 85 12.81 -8.51 4.99
N ASN A 86 12.91 -7.27 5.47
CA ASN A 86 13.08 -6.99 6.90
C ASN A 86 11.90 -7.55 7.71
N GLU A 87 12.15 -8.11 8.89
CA GLU A 87 11.13 -8.63 9.81
C GLU A 87 9.97 -7.67 10.09
N ASP A 88 10.24 -6.38 10.23
CA ASP A 88 9.18 -5.38 10.45
C ASP A 88 8.28 -5.24 9.20
N LEU A 89 8.87 -5.33 7.99
CA LEU A 89 8.11 -5.30 6.74
C LEU A 89 7.29 -6.58 6.57
N LYS A 90 7.84 -7.74 6.93
CA LYS A 90 7.10 -9.02 6.94
C LYS A 90 5.85 -8.94 7.82
N GLN A 91 5.98 -8.34 9.00
CA GLN A 91 4.83 -8.13 9.91
C GLN A 91 3.76 -7.23 9.27
N VAL A 92 4.18 -6.12 8.64
CA VAL A 92 3.27 -5.20 7.95
C VAL A 92 2.56 -5.90 6.78
N LYS A 93 3.30 -6.62 5.93
CA LYS A 93 2.75 -7.43 4.82
C LYS A 93 1.75 -8.46 5.31
N CYS A 94 2.09 -9.23 6.34
CA CYS A 94 1.21 -10.24 6.93
C CYS A 94 -0.08 -9.63 7.50
N PHE A 95 0.04 -8.51 8.23
CA PHE A 95 -1.12 -7.81 8.78
C PHE A 95 -2.03 -7.29 7.67
N LEU A 96 -1.47 -6.58 6.68
CA LEU A 96 -2.26 -6.00 5.60
C LEU A 96 -2.86 -7.06 4.68
N GLY A 97 -2.12 -8.12 4.35
CA GLY A 97 -2.63 -9.23 3.55
C GLY A 97 -3.86 -9.89 4.17
N LYS A 98 -3.81 -10.18 5.48
CA LYS A 98 -4.97 -10.70 6.22
C LYS A 98 -6.14 -9.74 6.21
N ARG A 99 -5.91 -8.45 6.48
CA ARG A 99 -6.97 -7.44 6.48
C ARG A 99 -7.58 -7.24 5.11
N LEU A 100 -6.78 -7.34 4.06
CA LEU A 100 -7.24 -7.24 2.69
C LEU A 100 -8.21 -8.35 2.35
N ASP A 101 -7.86 -9.59 2.73
CA ASP A 101 -8.71 -10.74 2.48
C ASP A 101 -10.00 -10.68 3.31
N GLU A 102 -9.91 -10.34 4.60
CA GLU A 102 -11.04 -10.25 5.53
C GLU A 102 -12.01 -9.09 5.22
N LYS A 103 -11.52 -7.97 4.69
CA LYS A 103 -12.32 -6.73 4.59
C LYS A 103 -12.69 -6.34 3.17
N TRP A 104 -11.94 -6.78 2.17
CA TRP A 104 -12.26 -6.50 0.78
C TRP A 104 -13.13 -7.61 0.20
N GLU A 105 -14.41 -7.57 0.55
CA GLU A 105 -15.39 -8.52 0.03
C GLU A 105 -15.67 -8.26 -1.45
N LEU A 106 -15.75 -9.35 -2.23
CA LEU A 106 -16.15 -9.32 -3.63
C LEU A 106 -17.57 -9.86 -3.77
N THR A 107 -18.36 -9.21 -4.59
CA THR A 107 -19.72 -9.65 -4.95
C THR A 107 -19.74 -10.23 -6.36
N ASP A 108 -20.85 -10.89 -6.73
CA ASP A 108 -21.03 -11.48 -8.06
C ASP A 108 -20.81 -10.48 -9.19
N GLU A 109 -21.21 -9.20 -9.02
CA GLU A 109 -20.99 -8.15 -10.03
C GLU A 109 -19.51 -7.90 -10.29
N HIS A 110 -18.67 -7.97 -9.26
CA HIS A 110 -17.22 -7.82 -9.41
C HIS A 110 -16.64 -8.99 -10.23
N LEU A 111 -17.11 -10.21 -9.96
CA LEU A 111 -16.67 -11.42 -10.65
C LEU A 111 -17.11 -11.40 -12.13
N ILE A 112 -18.39 -11.10 -12.38
CA ILE A 112 -18.96 -10.99 -13.71
C ILE A 112 -18.24 -9.91 -14.51
N ALA A 113 -18.04 -8.71 -13.93
CA ALA A 113 -17.34 -7.63 -14.61
C ALA A 113 -15.90 -8.02 -14.97
N ALA A 114 -15.20 -8.73 -14.08
CA ALA A 114 -13.85 -9.20 -14.34
C ALA A 114 -13.81 -10.21 -15.49
N VAL A 115 -14.71 -11.20 -15.51
CA VAL A 115 -14.78 -12.25 -16.56
C VAL A 115 -15.16 -11.68 -17.92
N LEU A 116 -16.08 -10.71 -17.95
CA LEU A 116 -16.54 -10.09 -19.21
C LEU A 116 -15.48 -9.19 -19.85
N HIS A 117 -14.42 -8.81 -19.11
CA HIS A 117 -13.37 -7.97 -19.66
C HIS A 117 -12.44 -8.77 -20.59
N PRO A 118 -12.22 -8.34 -21.85
CA PRO A 118 -11.48 -9.13 -22.84
C PRO A 118 -10.04 -9.48 -22.45
N ASN A 119 -9.40 -8.65 -21.63
CA ASN A 119 -8.01 -8.86 -21.19
C ASN A 119 -7.89 -9.83 -20.01
N ASN A 120 -9.02 -10.28 -19.46
CA ASN A 120 -9.09 -11.10 -18.26
C ASN A 120 -9.48 -12.56 -18.56
N LYS A 121 -9.49 -12.96 -19.84
CA LYS A 121 -9.96 -14.29 -20.31
C LYS A 121 -9.16 -15.49 -19.78
N HIS A 122 -8.09 -15.25 -19.03
CA HIS A 122 -7.22 -16.27 -18.44
C HIS A 122 -7.15 -16.22 -16.91
N LEU A 123 -8.02 -15.43 -16.26
CA LEU A 123 -8.21 -15.49 -14.80
C LEU A 123 -8.89 -16.80 -14.41
#